data_AF-A0A1Y2H068-F1
#
_entry.id   AF-A0A1Y2H068-F1
#
_cell.length_a   1.000
_cell.length_b   1.000
_cell.length_c   1.000
_cell.angle_alpha   90.00
_cell.angle_beta   90.00
_cell.angle_gamma   90.00
#
_symmetry.space_group_name_H-M   'P 1'
#
loop_
_entity.id
_entity.type
_entity.pdbx_description
1 polymer ?
#
loop_
_entity_poly.entity_id
_entity_poly.type
_entity_poly.pdbx_seq_one_letter_code
_entity_poly.pdbx_strand_id
1 'polypeptide(L)'
;MSASWSPSPLIPPFRFGTVEHEVYRGAYPKQRNLRYLKRLKLKTILSLIPDAPDAIFQGFCAQQGIRSIHLPVDKVKDNVPLTYNRAVEAVQVIIDQENLPIYIHCLDGASVTGLVVCCLRKLQTWSVPSAMGEFLR
;
A
#
# COMPACT_ATOMS: atom_id res chain seq x y z
N MET A 1 29.61 32.62 -3.33
CA MET A 1 29.38 31.24 -2.84
C MET A 1 27.98 30.82 -3.28
N SER A 2 27.86 30.20 -4.45
CA SER A 2 26.58 29.69 -4.95
C SER A 2 26.22 28.44 -4.17
N ALA A 3 25.20 28.52 -3.31
CA ALA A 3 24.62 27.35 -2.69
C ALA A 3 24.16 26.39 -3.80
N SER A 4 24.78 25.21 -3.88
CA SER A 4 24.41 24.17 -4.82
C SER A 4 22.98 23.71 -4.50
N TRP A 5 22.02 24.06 -5.34
CA TRP A 5 20.64 23.61 -5.23
C TRP A 5 20.58 22.11 -5.57
N SER A 6 20.56 21.26 -4.55
CA SER A 6 20.20 19.85 -4.70
C SER A 6 18.70 19.69 -4.42
N PRO A 7 17.90 19.12 -5.32
CA PRO A 7 16.50 18.84 -5.02
C PRO A 7 16.40 17.91 -3.80
N SER A 8 15.51 18.22 -2.85
CA SER A 8 15.34 17.40 -1.64
C SER A 8 15.06 15.94 -2.02
N PRO A 9 15.65 14.96 -1.31
CA PRO A 9 15.56 13.55 -1.66
C PRO A 9 14.11 13.08 -1.72
N LEU A 10 13.84 12.14 -2.61
CA LEU A 10 12.55 11.46 -2.64
C LEU A 10 12.60 10.30 -1.67
N ILE A 11 11.68 10.31 -0.71
CA ILE A 11 11.66 9.32 0.34
C ILE A 11 10.45 8.42 0.10
N PRO A 12 10.63 7.16 -0.33
CA PRO A 12 9.50 6.25 -0.46
C PRO A 12 8.88 5.98 0.92
N PRO A 13 7.61 5.54 0.97
CA PRO A 13 7.03 5.01 2.21
C PRO A 13 7.90 3.91 2.83
N PHE A 14 7.79 3.71 4.14
CA PHE A 14 8.49 2.62 4.81
C PHE A 14 8.05 1.26 4.24
N ARG A 15 8.99 0.31 4.06
CA ARG A 15 8.77 -0.97 3.38
C ARG A 15 8.11 -0.85 1.99
N PHE A 16 8.38 0.25 1.29
CA PHE A 16 7.94 0.37 -0.09
C PHE A 16 8.51 -0.76 -0.95
N GLY A 17 7.68 -1.34 -1.80
CA GLY A 17 8.11 -2.33 -2.78
C GLY A 17 7.12 -2.47 -3.92
N THR A 18 7.63 -2.97 -5.05
CA THR A 18 6.80 -3.40 -6.17
C THR A 18 6.37 -4.84 -5.92
N VAL A 19 5.06 -5.09 -5.95
CA VAL A 19 4.47 -6.43 -5.88
C VAL A 19 4.37 -7.01 -7.28
N GLU A 20 3.84 -6.22 -8.22
CA GLU A 20 3.68 -6.58 -9.63
C GLU A 20 3.78 -5.31 -10.48
N HIS A 21 3.70 -5.45 -11.80
CA HIS A 21 3.51 -4.30 -12.69
C HIS A 21 2.33 -3.46 -12.19
N GLU A 22 2.58 -2.17 -11.92
CA GLU A 22 1.58 -1.21 -11.44
C GLU A 22 0.92 -1.52 -10.08
N VAL A 23 1.41 -2.54 -9.35
CA VAL A 23 0.95 -2.88 -7.99
C VAL A 23 2.09 -2.65 -7.00
N TYR A 24 1.90 -1.69 -6.11
CA TYR A 24 2.88 -1.29 -5.12
C TYR A 24 2.37 -1.54 -3.70
N ARG A 25 3.30 -1.73 -2.76
CA ARG A 25 2.99 -1.90 -1.33
C ARG A 25 3.86 -1.01 -0.46
N GLY A 26 3.44 -0.80 0.78
CA GLY A 26 4.28 -0.23 1.84
C GLY A 26 3.47 0.19 3.07
N ALA A 27 4.06 1.04 3.90
CA ALA A 27 3.45 1.60 5.10
C ALA A 27 2.55 2.81 4.80
N TYR A 28 1.82 3.26 5.83
CA TYR A 28 1.00 4.47 5.74
C TYR A 28 1.86 5.68 5.31
N PRO A 29 1.52 6.39 4.21
CA PRO A 29 2.33 7.50 3.73
C PRO A 29 2.33 8.69 4.70
N LYS A 30 3.49 9.26 4.97
CA LYS A 30 3.64 10.55 5.67
C LYS A 30 3.91 11.67 4.68
N GLN A 31 3.82 12.93 5.13
CA GLN A 31 4.07 14.12 4.30
C GLN A 31 5.35 14.02 3.44
N ARG A 32 6.45 13.53 4.03
CA ARG A 32 7.74 13.34 3.33
C ARG A 32 7.69 12.35 2.16
N ASN A 33 6.70 11.45 2.13
CA ASN A 33 6.55 10.41 1.14
C ASN A 33 5.72 10.84 -0.07
N LEU A 34 4.88 11.87 0.06
CA LEU A 34 3.90 12.25 -0.95
C LEU A 34 4.54 12.65 -2.29
N ARG A 35 5.71 13.31 -2.25
CA ARG A 35 6.49 13.63 -3.46
C ARG A 35 6.96 12.38 -4.22
N TYR A 36 7.27 11.29 -3.51
CA TYR A 36 7.63 10.02 -4.13
C TYR A 36 6.38 9.39 -4.76
N LEU A 37 5.29 9.28 -4.00
CA LEU A 37 4.03 8.67 -4.49
C LEU A 37 3.44 9.39 -5.70
N LYS A 38 3.56 10.73 -5.76
CA LYS A 38 3.14 11.53 -6.92
C LYS A 38 3.80 11.05 -8.23
N ARG A 39 5.03 10.52 -8.18
CA ARG A 39 5.73 10.04 -9.38
C ARG A 39 5.19 8.72 -9.90
N LEU A 40 4.54 7.93 -9.05
CA LEU A 40 3.93 6.66 -9.43
C LEU A 40 2.65 6.86 -10.24
N LYS A 41 2.09 8.08 -10.28
CA LYS A 41 0.84 8.43 -10.98
C LYS A 41 -0.29 7.45 -10.65
N LEU A 42 -0.43 7.15 -9.36
CA LEU A 42 -1.40 6.19 -8.85
C LEU A 42 -2.81 6.61 -9.27
N LYS A 43 -3.64 5.63 -9.65
CA LYS A 43 -5.08 5.80 -9.83
C LYS A 43 -5.82 5.53 -8.52
N THR A 44 -5.33 4.55 -7.74
CA THR A 44 -5.96 4.12 -6.49
C THR A 44 -4.95 3.95 -5.36
N ILE A 45 -5.36 4.27 -4.14
CA ILE A 45 -4.69 3.83 -2.91
C ILE A 45 -5.66 3.02 -2.07
N LEU A 46 -5.24 1.83 -1.65
CA LEU A 46 -5.98 0.93 -0.78
C LEU A 46 -5.40 0.96 0.64
N SER A 47 -6.15 1.54 1.58
CA SER A 47 -5.80 1.64 3.00
C SER A 47 -6.44 0.52 3.81
N LEU A 48 -5.61 -0.31 4.44
CA LEU A 48 -5.97 -1.45 5.30
C LEU A 48 -5.61 -1.13 6.76
N ILE A 49 -6.30 -0.16 7.34
CA ILE A 49 -5.99 0.43 8.67
C ILE A 49 -7.28 0.56 9.49
N PRO A 50 -7.21 0.61 10.84
CA PRO A 50 -8.41 0.64 11.68
C PRO A 50 -9.22 1.92 11.50
N ASP A 51 -8.53 3.06 11.58
CA ASP A 51 -9.14 4.39 11.56
C ASP A 51 -9.15 4.97 10.15
N ALA A 52 -10.03 5.93 9.89
CA ALA A 52 -10.05 6.65 8.62
C ALA A 52 -8.71 7.36 8.36
N PRO A 53 -8.23 7.44 7.11
CA PRO A 53 -7.02 8.19 6.79
C PRO A 53 -7.13 9.68 7.16
N ASP A 54 -6.02 10.28 7.57
CA ASP A 54 -5.96 11.67 8.02
C ASP A 54 -6.17 12.69 6.88
N ALA A 55 -6.41 13.95 7.26
CA ALA A 55 -6.68 15.04 6.33
C ALA A 55 -5.52 15.33 5.35
N ILE A 56 -4.27 15.07 5.75
CA ILE A 56 -3.10 15.28 4.89
C ILE A 56 -3.13 14.26 3.76
N PHE A 57 -3.34 12.99 4.09
CA PHE A 57 -3.47 11.91 3.12
C PHE A 57 -4.68 12.11 2.20
N GLN A 58 -5.84 12.46 2.76
CA GLN A 58 -7.05 12.72 1.97
C GLN A 58 -6.87 13.90 1.01
N GLY A 59 -6.26 15.00 1.50
CA GLY A 59 -5.95 16.17 0.69
C GLY A 59 -4.99 15.84 -0.46
N PHE A 60 -3.99 14.99 -0.22
CA PHE A 60 -3.10 14.49 -1.27
C PHE A 60 -3.85 13.68 -2.33
N CYS A 61 -4.73 12.77 -1.91
CA CYS A 61 -5.49 11.95 -2.84
C CYS A 61 -6.40 12.83 -3.72
N ALA A 62 -7.13 13.77 -3.12
CA ALA A 62 -7.96 14.71 -3.85
C ALA A 62 -7.15 15.55 -4.85
N GLN A 63 -6.00 16.09 -4.44
CA GLN A 63 -5.15 16.91 -5.30
C GLN A 63 -4.56 16.14 -6.49
N GLN A 64 -4.30 14.84 -6.32
CA GLN A 64 -3.72 14.00 -7.37
C GLN A 64 -4.78 13.23 -8.18
N GLY A 65 -6.07 13.36 -7.87
CA GLY A 65 -7.13 12.60 -8.53
C GLY A 65 -7.08 11.10 -8.19
N ILE A 66 -6.55 10.74 -7.02
CA ILE A 66 -6.41 9.35 -6.56
C ILE A 66 -7.70 8.92 -5.87
N ARG A 67 -8.24 7.76 -6.28
CA ARG A 67 -9.31 7.08 -5.56
C ARG A 67 -8.78 6.49 -4.25
N SER A 68 -9.19 7.06 -3.12
CA SER A 68 -8.86 6.53 -1.79
C SER A 68 -9.89 5.50 -1.35
N ILE A 69 -9.51 4.21 -1.32
CA ILE A 69 -10.34 3.12 -0.82
C ILE A 69 -9.86 2.75 0.58
N HIS A 70 -10.74 2.83 1.58
CA HIS A 70 -10.44 2.44 2.96
C HIS A 70 -11.22 1.17 3.32
N LEU A 71 -10.50 0.10 3.64
CA LEU A 71 -11.07 -1.10 4.23
C LEU A 71 -10.57 -1.21 5.68
N PRO A 72 -11.45 -1.00 6.68
CA PRO A 72 -11.06 -1.09 8.07
C PRO A 72 -10.53 -2.48 8.43
N VAL A 73 -9.31 -2.52 8.96
CA VAL A 73 -8.68 -3.73 9.51
C VAL A 73 -8.01 -3.36 10.83
N ASP A 74 -8.35 -4.08 11.90
CA ASP A 74 -7.83 -3.80 13.24
C ASP A 74 -6.30 -3.91 13.32
N LYS A 75 -5.73 -3.30 14.37
CA LYS A 75 -4.30 -3.47 14.68
C LYS A 75 -4.02 -4.92 15.04
N VAL A 76 -2.91 -5.44 14.54
CA VAL A 76 -2.43 -6.78 14.91
C VAL A 76 -2.16 -6.80 16.41
N LYS A 77 -2.79 -7.76 17.10
CA LYS A 77 -2.50 -8.12 18.49
C LYS A 77 -1.82 -9.49 18.46
N ASP A 78 -2.48 -10.53 18.96
CA ASP A 78 -1.96 -11.90 18.93
C ASP A 78 -2.15 -12.58 17.57
N ASN A 79 -3.20 -12.19 16.84
CA ASN A 79 -3.48 -12.64 15.48
C ASN A 79 -3.68 -11.45 14.53
N VAL A 80 -3.45 -11.66 13.24
CA VAL A 80 -3.76 -10.64 12.23
C VAL A 80 -5.28 -10.64 11.97
N PRO A 81 -5.99 -9.52 12.18
CA PRO A 81 -7.45 -9.47 12.16
C PRO A 81 -8.03 -9.33 10.74
N LEU A 82 -7.47 -10.04 9.76
CA LEU A 82 -7.97 -10.05 8.39
C LEU A 82 -9.02 -11.15 8.24
N THR A 83 -10.30 -10.76 8.17
CA THR A 83 -11.40 -11.70 7.91
C THR A 83 -11.40 -12.16 6.45
N TYR A 84 -12.03 -13.30 6.14
CA TYR A 84 -12.12 -13.79 4.77
C TYR A 84 -12.79 -12.78 3.83
N ASN A 85 -13.84 -12.08 4.29
CA ASN A 85 -14.51 -11.04 3.50
C ASN A 85 -13.57 -9.88 3.17
N ARG A 86 -12.79 -9.41 4.15
CA ARG A 86 -11.82 -8.32 3.93
C ARG A 86 -10.68 -8.74 3.02
N ALA A 87 -10.22 -9.99 3.13
CA ALA A 87 -9.21 -10.54 2.22
C ALA A 87 -9.72 -10.59 0.78
N VAL A 88 -10.94 -11.11 0.56
CA VAL A 88 -11.57 -11.16 -0.77
C VAL A 88 -11.73 -9.76 -1.36
N GLU A 89 -12.31 -8.83 -0.60
CA GLU A 89 -12.54 -7.45 -1.05
C GLU A 89 -11.23 -6.73 -1.41
N ALA A 90 -10.20 -6.85 -0.56
CA ALA A 90 -8.90 -6.26 -0.84
C ALA A 90 -8.29 -6.84 -2.12
N VAL A 91 -8.34 -8.16 -2.30
CA VAL A 91 -7.81 -8.82 -3.50
C VAL A 91 -8.60 -8.42 -4.75
N GLN A 92 -9.92 -8.33 -4.69
CA GLN A 92 -10.76 -7.85 -5.80
C GLN A 92 -10.40 -6.43 -6.22
N VAL A 93 -10.16 -5.52 -5.27
CA VAL A 93 -9.70 -4.15 -5.57
C VAL A 93 -8.34 -4.16 -6.25
N ILE A 94 -7.42 -5.03 -5.82
CA ILE A 94 -6.05 -5.11 -6.35
C ILE A 94 -6.00 -5.64 -7.79
N ILE A 95 -6.82 -6.65 -8.11
CA ILE A 95 -6.80 -7.29 -9.44
C ILE A 95 -7.64 -6.57 -10.49
N ASP A 96 -8.44 -5.59 -10.09
CA ASP A 96 -9.25 -4.77 -10.98
C ASP A 96 -8.37 -3.75 -11.72
N GLN A 97 -8.29 -3.90 -13.05
CA GLN A 97 -7.49 -3.05 -13.92
C GLN A 97 -7.90 -1.58 -13.84
N GLU A 98 -9.15 -1.29 -13.50
CA GLU A 98 -9.62 0.08 -13.31
C GLU A 98 -9.03 0.74 -12.07
N ASN A 99 -8.34 0.01 -11.20
CA ASN A 99 -7.66 0.57 -10.03
C ASN A 99 -6.14 0.75 -10.23
N LEU A 100 -5.58 0.31 -11.35
CA LEU A 100 -4.13 0.41 -11.60
C LEU A 100 -3.74 1.80 -12.16
N PRO A 101 -2.55 2.34 -11.79
CA PRO A 101 -1.62 1.82 -10.78
C PRO A 101 -2.11 2.00 -9.35
N ILE A 102 -1.89 0.98 -8.51
CA ILE A 102 -2.38 0.91 -7.13
C ILE A 102 -1.26 0.85 -6.10
N TYR A 103 -1.44 1.55 -4.98
CA TYR A 103 -0.60 1.40 -3.78
C TYR A 103 -1.42 0.85 -2.60
N ILE A 104 -0.96 -0.25 -2.02
CA ILE A 104 -1.62 -0.95 -0.92
C ILE A 104 -0.82 -0.70 0.37
N HIS A 105 -1.49 -0.31 1.45
CA HIS A 105 -0.80 -0.13 2.72
C HIS A 105 -1.65 -0.46 3.94
N CYS A 106 -0.97 -0.83 5.02
CA CYS A 106 -1.48 -0.80 6.38
C CYS A 106 -0.69 0.27 7.15
N LEU A 107 -0.58 0.16 8.48
CA LEU A 107 0.18 1.13 9.27
C LEU A 107 1.68 1.07 8.99
N ASP A 108 2.26 -0.13 8.96
CA ASP A 108 3.72 -0.36 8.87
C ASP A 108 4.15 -1.13 7.60
N GLY A 109 3.19 -1.53 6.76
CA GLY A 109 3.41 -2.23 5.50
C GLY A 109 3.87 -3.68 5.60
N ALA A 110 3.90 -4.28 6.80
CA ALA A 110 4.27 -5.69 6.97
C ALA A 110 3.06 -6.59 7.11
N SER A 111 2.37 -6.55 8.25
CA SER A 111 1.47 -7.65 8.64
C SER A 111 0.23 -7.74 7.75
N VAL A 112 -0.66 -6.73 7.79
CA VAL A 112 -1.93 -6.78 7.04
C VAL A 112 -1.68 -6.68 5.54
N THR A 113 -0.85 -5.74 5.10
CA THR A 113 -0.46 -5.61 3.68
C THR A 113 0.20 -6.87 3.16
N GLY A 114 1.14 -7.44 3.92
CA GLY A 114 1.83 -8.67 3.55
C GLY A 114 0.89 -9.86 3.44
N LEU A 115 -0.07 -10.02 4.35
CA LEU A 115 -1.05 -11.10 4.25
C LEU A 115 -1.97 -10.94 3.04
N VAL A 116 -2.42 -9.72 2.71
CA VAL A 116 -3.20 -9.48 1.50
C VAL A 116 -2.37 -9.80 0.24
N VAL A 117 -1.08 -9.44 0.23
CA VAL A 117 -0.17 -9.82 -0.86
C VAL A 117 0.02 -11.35 -0.91
N CYS A 118 0.07 -12.05 0.23
CA CYS A 118 0.10 -13.51 0.25
C CYS A 118 -1.18 -14.13 -0.33
N CYS A 119 -2.35 -13.54 -0.07
CA CYS A 119 -3.60 -13.96 -0.71
C CYS A 119 -3.52 -13.81 -2.24
N LEU A 120 -2.97 -12.70 -2.74
CA LEU A 120 -2.70 -12.52 -4.17
C LEU A 120 -1.75 -13.60 -4.70
N ARG A 121 -0.63 -13.88 -4.02
CA ARG A 121 0.32 -14.94 -4.42
C ARG A 121 -0.32 -16.32 -4.44
N LYS A 122 -1.26 -16.59 -3.53
CA LYS A 122 -2.02 -17.83 -3.53
C LYS A 122 -2.93 -17.96 -4.76
N LEU A 123 -3.58 -16.87 -5.20
CA LEU A 123 -4.31 -16.86 -6.48
C LEU A 123 -3.38 -17.09 -7.67
N GLN A 124 -2.15 -16.59 -7.60
CA GLN A 124 -1.11 -16.83 -8.60
C GLN A 124 -0.44 -18.20 -8.47
N THR A 125 -0.96 -19.09 -7.63
CA THR A 125 -0.45 -20.46 -7.43
C THR A 125 0.99 -20.55 -6.94
N TRP A 126 1.49 -19.52 -6.27
CA TRP A 126 2.81 -19.58 -5.64
C TRP A 126 2.84 -20.64 -4.54
N SER A 127 4.00 -21.28 -4.37
CA SER A 127 4.24 -22.15 -3.22
C SER A 127 4.17 -21.35 -1.92
N VAL A 128 3.70 -21.99 -0.84
CA VAL A 128 3.66 -21.35 0.50
C VAL A 128 5.04 -20.82 0.92
N PRO A 129 6.16 -21.58 0.78
CA PRO A 129 7.49 -21.05 1.08
C PRO A 129 7.86 -19.79 0.29
N SER A 130 7.53 -19.73 -1.00
CA SER A 130 7.81 -18.55 -1.83
C SER A 130 7.01 -17.32 -1.40
N ALA A 131 5.71 -17.49 -1.12
CA ALA A 131 4.86 -16.42 -0.63
C ALA A 131 5.31 -15.92 0.75
N MET A 132 5.68 -16.83 1.66
CA MET A 132 6.22 -16.48 2.97
C MET A 132 7.58 -15.79 2.87
N GLY A 133 8.42 -16.19 1.92
CA GLY A 133 9.69 -15.52 1.66
C GLY A 133 9.52 -14.07 1.20
N GLU A 134 8.42 -13.71 0.54
CA GLU A 134 8.06 -12.31 0.25
C GLU A 134 7.43 -11.61 1.46
N PHE A 135 6.60 -12.31 2.23
CA PHE A 135 5.96 -11.77 3.44
C PHE A 135 6.97 -11.25 4.47
N LEU A 136 8.08 -11.98 4.64
CA LEU A 136 9.10 -11.71 5.65
C LEU A 136 10.12 -10.62 5.25
N ARG A 137 10.01 -10.03 4.05
CA ARG A 137 10.91 -8.94 3.60
C ARG A 137 10.63 -7.60 4.27
#